data_AF-A0A523B9P6-F1
#
_entry.id   AF-A0A523B9P6-F1
#
_cell.length_a   1.000
_cell.length_b   1.000
_cell.length_c   1.000
_cell.angle_alpha   90.00
_cell.angle_beta   90.00
_cell.angle_gamma   90.00
#
_symmetry.space_group_name_H-M   'P 1'
#
loop_
_entity.id
_entity.type
_entity.pdbx_description
1 polymer ?
#
loop_
_entity_poly.entity_id
_entity_poly.type
_entity_poly.pdbx_seq_one_letter_code
_entity_poly.pdbx_strand_id
1 'polypeptide(L)'
;MSDEKLTIFYLIAQYIPNEYRIKFLEKLLETYGSIYKLSKVTKISRPTLYRYFIHRKGYPNDIIMAEIIKHLTEIKRTWTKEQLRQLARDFNELINKI
;
A
#
# COMPACT_ATOMS: atom_id res chain seq x y z
N MET A 1 13.40 -16.50 13.41
CA MET A 1 13.04 -15.13 13.00
C MET A 1 13.06 -15.12 11.49
N SER A 2 11.92 -15.44 10.88
CA SER A 2 11.82 -15.98 9.52
C SER A 2 11.85 -14.91 8.43
N ASP A 3 12.39 -15.32 7.28
CA ASP A 3 12.62 -14.67 5.98
C ASP A 3 11.52 -13.79 5.36
N GLU A 4 10.43 -13.43 6.06
CA GLU A 4 9.30 -12.68 5.49
C GLU A 4 9.63 -11.21 5.17
N LYS A 5 10.71 -10.66 5.73
CA LYS A 5 11.14 -9.26 5.52
C LYS A 5 11.79 -8.99 4.16
N LEU A 6 11.90 -9.99 3.28
CA LEU A 6 12.50 -9.86 1.94
C LEU A 6 11.47 -9.92 0.80
N THR A 7 10.18 -9.70 1.09
CA THR A 7 9.19 -9.57 -0.01
C THR A 7 9.32 -8.21 -0.70
N ILE A 8 9.22 -8.19 -2.03
CA ILE A 8 9.30 -6.96 -2.82
C ILE A 8 8.31 -5.87 -2.35
N PHE A 9 7.15 -6.27 -1.83
CA PHE A 9 6.16 -5.35 -1.27
C PHE A 9 6.62 -4.65 0.00
N TYR A 10 7.38 -5.35 0.87
CA TYR A 10 7.96 -4.74 2.06
C TYR A 10 9.03 -3.72 1.70
N LEU A 11 9.89 -4.05 0.72
CA LEU A 11 10.88 -3.10 0.19
C LEU A 11 10.20 -1.86 -0.38
N ILE A 12 9.17 -2.03 -1.23
CA ILE A 12 8.39 -0.90 -1.76
C ILE A 12 7.81 -0.07 -0.62
N ALA A 13 7.21 -0.70 0.40
CA ALA A 13 6.59 0.00 1.52
C ALA A 13 7.56 0.88 2.31
N GLN A 14 8.81 0.42 2.50
CA GLN A 14 9.85 1.18 3.21
C GLN A 14 10.19 2.51 2.53
N TYR A 15 10.09 2.58 1.20
CA TYR A 15 10.37 3.80 0.44
C TYR A 15 9.20 4.80 0.39
N ILE A 16 8.02 4.46 0.93
CA ILE A 16 6.87 5.37 0.92
C ILE A 16 6.89 6.22 2.19
N PRO A 17 7.07 7.56 2.09
CA PRO A 17 7.03 8.42 3.27
C PRO A 17 5.63 8.48 3.89
N ASN A 18 5.56 8.76 5.19
CA ASN A 18 4.32 8.66 5.98
C ASN A 18 3.18 9.52 5.44
N GLU A 19 3.45 10.75 4.97
CA GLU A 19 2.41 11.59 4.36
C GLU A 19 1.79 10.94 3.11
N TYR A 20 2.58 10.20 2.33
CA TYR A 20 2.14 9.56 1.10
C TYR A 20 1.36 8.27 1.39
N ARG A 21 1.62 7.59 2.51
CA ARG A 21 0.83 6.42 2.94
C ARG A 21 -0.61 6.78 3.22
N ILE A 22 -0.84 7.92 3.89
CA ILE A 22 -2.19 8.42 4.18
C ILE A 22 -2.86 8.90 2.88
N LYS A 23 -2.18 9.72 2.07
CA LYS A 23 -2.73 10.16 0.77
C LYS A 23 -3.11 9.00 -0.14
N PHE A 24 -2.31 7.94 -0.14
CA PHE A 24 -2.60 6.72 -0.88
C PHE A 24 -3.88 6.05 -0.37
N LEU A 25 -4.03 5.88 0.94
CA LEU A 25 -5.25 5.35 1.55
C LEU A 25 -6.48 6.23 1.27
N GLU A 26 -6.34 7.56 1.27
CA GLU A 26 -7.41 8.50 0.91
C GLU A 26 -7.85 8.32 -0.55
N LYS A 27 -6.90 8.20 -1.48
CA LYS A 27 -7.19 7.92 -2.90
C LYS A 27 -7.90 6.58 -3.10
N LEU A 28 -7.53 5.57 -2.32
CA LEU A 28 -8.25 4.29 -2.34
C LEU A 28 -9.67 4.43 -1.77
N LEU A 29 -9.85 5.20 -0.70
CA LEU A 29 -11.17 5.47 -0.14
C LEU A 29 -12.08 6.19 -1.14
N GLU A 30 -11.56 7.20 -1.86
CA GLU A 30 -12.27 7.88 -2.95
C GLU A 30 -12.68 6.89 -4.05
N THR A 31 -11.75 6.01 -4.45
CA THR A 31 -11.97 5.02 -5.52
C THR A 31 -13.05 3.99 -5.16
N TYR A 32 -12.99 3.46 -3.93
CA TYR A 32 -13.91 2.41 -3.49
C TYR A 32 -15.19 2.94 -2.82
N GLY A 33 -15.22 4.22 -2.46
CA GLY A 33 -16.39 4.97 -2.00
C GLY A 33 -16.83 4.72 -0.54
N SER A 34 -16.23 3.76 0.18
CA SER A 34 -16.53 3.57 1.61
C SER A 34 -15.44 2.81 2.37
N ILE A 35 -15.35 3.08 3.69
CA ILE A 35 -14.45 2.36 4.62
C ILE A 35 -14.76 0.85 4.63
N TYR A 36 -16.02 0.46 4.47
CA TYR A 36 -16.41 -0.95 4.39
C TYR A 36 -15.80 -1.64 3.16
N LYS A 37 -15.96 -1.05 1.97
CA LYS A 37 -15.40 -1.59 0.72
C LYS A 37 -13.87 -1.59 0.77
N LEU A 38 -13.28 -0.49 1.23
CA LEU A 38 -11.83 -0.38 1.39
C LEU A 38 -11.26 -1.45 2.33
N SER A 39 -11.92 -1.71 3.46
CA SER A 39 -11.54 -2.76 4.41
C SER A 39 -11.54 -4.15 3.77
N LYS A 40 -12.51 -4.44 2.89
CA LYS A 40 -12.57 -5.73 2.18
C LYS A 40 -11.43 -5.90 1.18
N VAL A 41 -11.09 -4.84 0.46
CA VAL A 41 -10.04 -4.84 -0.59
C VAL A 41 -8.64 -4.87 0.03
N THR A 42 -8.39 -4.02 1.03
CA THR A 42 -7.06 -3.89 1.66
C THR A 42 -6.81 -4.90 2.76
N LYS A 43 -7.83 -5.65 3.18
CA LYS A 43 -7.84 -6.54 4.36
C LYS A 43 -7.54 -5.85 5.70
N ILE A 44 -7.45 -4.52 5.73
CA ILE A 44 -7.32 -3.76 6.97
C ILE A 44 -8.66 -3.71 7.69
N SER A 45 -8.63 -3.88 9.01
CA SER A 45 -9.85 -3.78 9.82
C SER A 45 -10.45 -2.37 9.79
N ARG A 46 -11.78 -2.28 9.71
CA ARG A 46 -12.50 -0.99 9.74
C ARG A 46 -12.07 -0.08 10.90
N PRO A 47 -11.91 -0.56 12.16
CA PRO A 47 -11.45 0.29 13.26
C PRO A 47 -10.07 0.92 13.00
N THR A 48 -9.18 0.20 12.32
CA THR A 48 -7.86 0.71 11.96
C THR A 48 -7.95 1.81 10.90
N LEU A 49 -8.80 1.63 9.89
CA LEU A 49 -9.08 2.67 8.90
C LEU A 49 -9.71 3.91 9.55
N TYR A 50 -10.64 3.73 10.49
CA TYR A 50 -11.21 4.83 11.27
C TYR A 50 -10.15 5.60 12.08
N ARG A 51 -9.17 4.89 12.66
CA ARG A 51 -8.03 5.55 13.34
C ARG A 51 -7.23 6.41 12.38
N TYR A 52 -6.94 5.93 11.17
CA TYR A 52 -6.17 6.68 10.18
C TYR A 52 -6.92 7.89 9.63
N PHE A 53 -8.19 7.73 9.22
CA PHE A 53 -8.91 8.80 8.54
C PHE A 53 -9.62 9.78 9.48
N ILE A 54 -10.32 9.28 10.50
CA ILE A 54 -11.17 10.12 11.36
C ILE A 54 -10.38 10.66 12.53
N HIS A 55 -9.71 9.77 13.25
CA HIS A 55 -8.96 10.17 14.45
C HIS A 55 -7.58 10.74 14.11
N ARG A 56 -7.15 10.63 12.84
CA ARG A 56 -5.82 11.02 12.35
C ARG A 56 -4.69 10.49 13.25
N LYS A 57 -4.90 9.29 13.79
CA LYS A 57 -3.98 8.61 14.71
C LYS A 57 -3.03 7.71 13.93
N GLY A 58 -1.86 8.26 13.63
CA GLY A 58 -0.76 7.55 13.01
C GLY A 58 -0.98 7.23 11.53
N TYR A 59 -0.11 6.40 11.00
CA TYR A 59 -0.08 5.96 9.61
C TYR A 59 0.14 4.44 9.55
N PRO A 60 -0.18 3.79 8.42
CA PRO A 60 0.18 2.40 8.21
C PRO A 60 1.70 2.22 8.31
N ASN A 61 2.16 1.29 9.14
CA ASN A 61 3.56 0.91 9.17
C ASN A 61 3.93 0.10 7.90
N ASP A 62 5.22 -0.21 7.74
CA ASP A 62 5.75 -0.85 6.53
C ASP A 62 5.09 -2.21 6.27
N ILE A 63 4.78 -2.97 7.33
CA ILE A 63 4.15 -4.28 7.26
C ILE A 63 2.72 -4.11 6.71
N ILE A 64 1.94 -3.21 7.30
CA ILE A 64 0.56 -2.95 6.87
C ILE A 64 0.55 -2.40 5.44
N MET A 65 1.49 -1.52 5.08
CA MET A 65 1.59 -1.04 3.70
C MET A 65 1.93 -2.16 2.72
N ALA A 66 2.86 -3.05 3.06
CA ALA A 66 3.21 -4.19 2.23
C ALA A 66 1.99 -5.10 1.99
N GLU A 67 1.20 -5.37 3.03
CA GLU A 67 -0.04 -6.15 2.92
C GLU A 67 -1.08 -5.46 2.04
N ILE A 68 -1.29 -4.14 2.20
CA ILE A 68 -2.19 -3.38 1.32
C ILE A 68 -1.76 -3.53 -0.14
N ILE A 69 -0.48 -3.29 -0.44
CA ILE A 69 0.05 -3.33 -1.81
C ILE A 69 -0.12 -4.73 -2.39
N LYS A 70 0.24 -5.77 -1.62
CA LYS A 70 0.06 -7.17 -2.00
C LYS A 70 -1.40 -7.45 -2.38
N HIS A 71 -2.35 -7.14 -1.51
CA HIS A 71 -3.76 -7.43 -1.77
C HIS A 71 -4.32 -6.64 -2.96
N LEU A 72 -3.91 -5.39 -3.15
CA LEU A 72 -4.30 -4.61 -4.33
C LEU A 72 -3.79 -5.24 -5.62
N THR A 73 -2.57 -5.78 -5.63
CA THR A 73 -2.01 -6.47 -6.80
C THR A 73 -2.69 -7.81 -7.08
N GLU A 74 -3.14 -8.51 -6.04
CA GLU A 74 -3.90 -9.77 -6.16
C GLU A 74 -5.32 -9.54 -6.70
N ILE A 75 -5.98 -8.44 -6.26
CA ILE A 75 -7.33 -8.07 -6.70
C ILE A 75 -7.33 -7.63 -8.16
N LYS A 76 -6.29 -6.91 -8.61
CA LYS A 76 -6.11 -6.51 -10.01
C LYS A 76 -5.36 -7.57 -10.82
N ARG A 77 -5.71 -8.86 -10.77
CA ARG A 77 -5.12 -9.89 -11.67
C ARG A 77 -5.45 -9.60 -13.15
N THR A 78 -4.69 -8.68 -13.72
CA THR A 78 -4.41 -8.33 -15.13
C THR A 78 -3.05 -7.59 -15.22
N TRP A 79 -2.16 -7.74 -14.22
CA TRP A 79 -0.80 -7.18 -14.29
C TRP A 79 0.19 -8.29 -14.63
N THR A 80 0.80 -8.21 -15.81
CA THR A 80 1.82 -9.16 -16.24
C THR A 80 3.11 -8.94 -15.45
N LYS A 81 3.96 -9.97 -15.37
CA LYS A 81 5.26 -9.91 -14.66
C LYS A 81 6.14 -8.76 -15.18
N GLU A 82 6.04 -8.44 -16.46
CA GLU A 82 6.66 -7.29 -17.11
C GLU A 82 6.17 -5.95 -16.57
N GLN A 83 4.87 -5.77 -16.33
CA GLN A 83 4.32 -4.51 -15.82
C GLN A 83 4.79 -4.23 -14.38
N LEU A 84 4.92 -5.28 -13.55
CA LEU A 84 5.50 -5.14 -12.21
C LEU A 84 7.00 -4.80 -12.26
N ARG A 85 7.76 -5.40 -13.19
CA ARG A 85 9.18 -5.05 -13.40
C ARG A 85 9.36 -3.61 -13.87
N GLN A 86 8.51 -3.15 -14.78
CA GLN A 86 8.56 -1.77 -15.26
C GLN A 86 8.24 -0.79 -14.15
N LEU A 87 7.19 -1.04 -13.37
CA LEU A 87 6.85 -0.20 -12.23
C LEU A 87 8.01 -0.12 -11.22
N ALA A 88 8.67 -1.25 -10.93
CA ALA A 88 9.83 -1.28 -10.05
C ALA A 88 11.02 -0.47 -10.60
N ARG A 89 11.27 -0.53 -11.93
CA ARG A 89 12.29 0.31 -12.59
C ARG A 89 11.96 1.78 -12.48
N ASP A 90 10.74 2.17 -12.84
CA ASP A 90 10.29 3.56 -12.82
C ASP A 90 10.40 4.13 -11.40
N PHE A 91 10.02 3.35 -10.39
CA PHE A 91 10.14 3.74 -8.98
C PHE A 91 11.61 3.94 -8.57
N ASN A 92 12.51 3.04 -9.01
CA ASN A 92 13.94 3.16 -8.74
C ASN A 92 14.55 4.39 -9.42
N GLU A 93 14.18 4.68 -10.66
CA GLU A 93 14.64 5.89 -11.35
C GLU A 93 14.14 7.17 -10.68
N LEU A 94 12.90 7.16 -10.20
CA LEU A 94 12.29 8.31 -9.55
C LEU A 94 12.93 8.60 -8.19
N ILE A 95 13.32 7.56 -7.43
CA ILE A 95 14.09 7.69 -6.19
C ILE A 95 15.52 8.18 -6.46
N ASN A 96 16.20 7.63 -7.46
CA ASN A 96 17.61 7.98 -7.74
C ASN A 96 17.78 9.31 -8.50
N LYS A 97 16.69 9.96 -8.91
CA LYS A 97 16.71 11.31 -9.51
C LYS A 97 16.59 12.44 -8.47
N ILE A 98 16.33 12.12 -7.20
CA ILE A 98 16.33 13.04 -6.06
C ILE A 98 17.73 13.04 -5.43
#